data_AF-A0AAW9NBW0-F1
#
_entry.id   AF-A0AAW9NBW0-F1
#
_cell.length_a   1.000
_cell.length_b   1.000
_cell.length_c   1.000
_cell.angle_alpha   90.00
_cell.angle_beta   90.00
_cell.angle_gamma   90.00
#
_symmetry.space_group_name_H-M   'P 1'
#
loop_
_entity.id
_entity.type
_entity.pdbx_description
1 polymer ?
#
loop_
_entity_poly.entity_id
_entity_poly.type
_entity_poly.pdbx_seq_one_letter_code
_entity_poly.pdbx_strand_id
1 'polypeptide(L)'
;MELYIELFVFLAIIFLIILSNRFIPWLVKAAIVVYYSVISYIFITTKNKMDERYENITPVPDAYWDKNSAWVDTMTGYYSWSFLIILLFIYIKWFTSVKSKEAKGWVLISFIPSFAVFLLFIFIFNFSYGYRP
;
A
#
# COMPACT_ATOMS: atom_id res chain seq x y z
N MET A 1 -14.38 4.22 -16.67
CA MET A 1 -13.74 3.24 -15.75
C MET A 1 -12.34 3.74 -15.47
N GLU A 2 -12.07 4.13 -14.23
CA GLU A 2 -10.77 4.63 -13.80
C GLU A 2 -9.72 3.50 -13.89
N LEU A 3 -8.54 3.81 -14.42
CA LEU A 3 -7.42 2.89 -14.50
C LEU A 3 -6.63 2.99 -13.20
N TYR A 4 -6.78 2.00 -12.32
CA TYR A 4 -6.12 1.92 -11.00
C TYR A 4 -4.61 1.61 -11.07
N ILE A 5 -3.88 2.31 -11.93
CA ILE A 5 -2.46 2.03 -12.25
C ILE A 5 -1.59 2.17 -11.01
N GLU A 6 -1.79 3.22 -10.21
CA GLU A 6 -1.01 3.49 -9.00
C GLU A 6 -1.18 2.36 -7.98
N LEU A 7 -2.41 1.89 -7.78
CA LEU A 7 -2.69 0.72 -6.95
C LEU A 7 -1.97 -0.53 -7.49
N PHE A 8 -2.06 -0.82 -8.78
CA PHE A 8 -1.41 -2.01 -9.35
C PHE A 8 0.11 -1.95 -9.27
N VAL A 9 0.72 -0.78 -9.50
CA VAL A 9 2.16 -0.56 -9.31
C VAL A 9 2.54 -0.82 -7.86
N PHE A 10 1.77 -0.29 -6.91
CA PHE A 10 2.00 -0.50 -5.49
C PHE A 10 1.90 -1.98 -5.09
N LEU A 11 0.89 -2.70 -5.57
CA LEU A 11 0.73 -4.15 -5.37
C LEU A 11 1.89 -4.94 -5.98
N ALA A 12 2.33 -4.59 -7.19
CA ALA A 12 3.45 -5.25 -7.85
C ALA A 12 4.74 -5.13 -7.01
N ILE A 13 5.00 -3.96 -6.43
CA ILE A 13 6.16 -3.72 -5.57
C ILE A 13 6.04 -4.52 -4.26
N ILE A 14 4.87 -4.50 -3.61
CA ILE A 14 4.61 -5.30 -2.42
C ILE A 14 4.86 -6.79 -2.71
N PHE A 15 4.29 -7.32 -3.79
CA PHE A 15 4.44 -8.73 -4.16
C PHE A 15 5.87 -9.07 -4.54
N LEU A 16 6.58 -8.19 -5.27
CA LEU A 16 7.98 -8.38 -5.58
C LEU A 16 8.81 -8.52 -4.30
N ILE A 17 8.62 -7.62 -3.33
CA ILE A 17 9.31 -7.65 -2.05
C ILE A 17 8.99 -8.95 -1.30
N ILE A 18 7.72 -9.33 -1.17
CA ILE A 18 7.30 -10.51 -0.39
C ILE A 18 7.76 -11.80 -1.05
N LEU A 19 7.52 -11.97 -2.36
CA LEU A 19 7.82 -13.20 -3.08
C LEU A 19 9.33 -13.43 -3.16
N SER A 20 10.11 -12.37 -3.31
CA SER A 20 11.59 -12.46 -3.34
C SER A 20 12.22 -12.61 -1.96
N ASN A 21 11.47 -12.35 -0.88
CA ASN A 21 12.05 -12.40 0.46
C ASN A 21 12.20 -13.84 0.98
N ARG A 22 13.42 -14.20 1.41
CA ARG A 22 13.71 -15.53 1.96
C ARG A 22 13.26 -15.73 3.42
N PHE A 23 12.97 -14.66 4.16
CA PHE A 23 12.61 -14.75 5.58
C PHE A 23 11.12 -15.05 5.81
N ILE A 24 10.29 -14.95 4.77
CA ILE A 24 8.85 -15.17 4.85
C ILE A 24 8.54 -16.60 4.38
N PRO A 25 7.92 -17.47 5.21
CA PRO A 25 7.49 -18.80 4.78
C PRO A 25 6.46 -18.74 3.66
N TRP A 26 6.43 -19.74 2.78
CA TRP A 26 5.53 -19.78 1.61
C TRP A 26 4.05 -19.58 1.98
N LEU A 27 3.56 -20.22 3.05
CA LEU A 27 2.19 -20.06 3.52
C LEU A 27 1.86 -18.61 3.92
N VAL A 28 2.82 -17.93 4.55
CA VAL A 28 2.66 -16.52 4.93
C VAL A 28 2.67 -15.63 3.68
N LYS A 29 3.52 -15.92 2.69
CA LYS A 29 3.49 -15.22 1.39
C LYS A 29 2.11 -15.35 0.73
N ALA A 30 1.56 -16.56 0.68
CA ALA A 30 0.24 -16.81 0.11
C ALA A 30 -0.86 -16.05 0.86
N ALA A 31 -0.85 -16.07 2.20
CA ALA A 31 -1.80 -15.31 3.01
C ALA A 31 -1.72 -13.81 2.76
N ILE A 32 -0.51 -13.26 2.62
CA ILE A 32 -0.33 -11.84 2.31
C ILE A 32 -0.86 -11.50 0.91
N VAL A 33 -0.56 -12.33 -0.11
CA VAL A 33 -1.07 -12.12 -1.47
C VAL A 33 -2.60 -12.10 -1.47
N VAL A 34 -3.23 -13.10 -0.83
CA VAL A 34 -4.70 -13.15 -0.70
C VAL A 34 -5.24 -11.92 0.01
N TYR A 35 -4.63 -11.50 1.11
CA TYR A 35 -5.04 -10.29 1.84
C TYR A 35 -5.04 -9.06 0.93
N TYR A 36 -3.93 -8.77 0.26
CA TYR A 36 -3.83 -7.60 -0.62
C TYR A 36 -4.78 -7.68 -1.82
N SER A 37 -4.97 -8.87 -2.41
CA SER A 37 -5.94 -9.06 -3.48
C SER A 37 -7.37 -8.78 -3.03
N VAL A 38 -7.77 -9.26 -1.84
CA VAL A 38 -9.12 -9.05 -1.29
C VAL A 38 -9.38 -7.57 -0.99
N ILE A 39 -8.47 -6.89 -0.29
CA ILE A 39 -8.67 -5.47 0.01
C ILE A 39 -8.64 -4.60 -1.25
N SER A 40 -7.87 -4.99 -2.28
CA SER A 40 -7.86 -4.31 -3.59
C SER A 40 -9.18 -4.47 -4.32
N TYR A 41 -9.74 -5.67 -4.31
CA TYR A 41 -11.08 -5.90 -4.85
C TYR A 41 -12.13 -5.05 -4.13
N ILE A 42 -12.10 -5.00 -2.80
CA ILE A 42 -13.03 -4.19 -2.00
C ILE A 42 -12.88 -2.68 -2.31
N PHE A 43 -11.64 -2.20 -2.42
CA PHE A 43 -11.36 -0.81 -2.77
C PHE A 43 -11.95 -0.44 -4.14
N ILE A 44 -11.57 -1.19 -5.19
CA ILE A 44 -11.97 -0.93 -6.58
C ILE A 44 -13.49 -0.99 -6.72
N THR A 45 -14.13 -2.02 -6.16
CA THR A 45 -15.58 -2.18 -6.28
C THR A 45 -16.34 -1.08 -5.55
N THR A 46 -15.87 -0.64 -4.38
CA THR A 46 -16.51 0.43 -3.62
C THR A 46 -16.31 1.78 -4.30
N LYS A 47 -15.09 2.07 -4.79
CA LYS A 47 -14.77 3.30 -5.51
C LYS A 47 -15.60 3.43 -6.80
N ASN A 48 -15.64 2.38 -7.63
CA ASN A 48 -16.48 2.36 -8.84
C ASN A 48 -17.96 2.60 -8.53
N LYS A 49 -18.51 1.98 -7.47
CA LYS A 49 -19.91 2.21 -7.05
C LYS A 49 -20.16 3.64 -6.58
N MET A 50 -19.18 4.27 -5.94
CA MET A 50 -19.29 5.68 -5.56
C MET A 50 -19.27 6.55 -6.81
N ASP A 51 -18.32 6.33 -7.71
CA ASP A 51 -18.18 7.15 -8.92
C ASP A 51 -19.42 7.05 -9.82
N GLU A 52 -19.94 5.84 -10.05
CA GLU A 52 -21.16 5.61 -10.84
C GLU A 52 -22.38 6.36 -10.28
N ARG A 53 -22.48 6.46 -8.95
CA ARG A 53 -23.60 7.17 -8.29
C ARG A 53 -23.58 8.68 -8.55
N TYR A 54 -22.41 9.26 -8.81
CA TYR A 54 -22.24 10.71 -8.98
C TYR A 54 -21.76 11.10 -10.39
N GLU A 55 -21.64 10.15 -11.31
CA GLU A 55 -21.06 10.32 -12.66
C GLU A 55 -21.70 11.45 -13.47
N ASN A 56 -23.01 11.67 -13.31
CA ASN A 56 -23.77 12.68 -14.05
C ASN A 56 -24.17 13.90 -13.22
N ILE A 57 -23.57 14.09 -12.03
CA ILE A 57 -23.89 15.20 -11.12
C ILE A 57 -22.75 16.21 -11.16
N THR A 58 -22.98 17.34 -11.83
CA THR A 58 -22.03 18.46 -11.90
C THR A 58 -22.63 19.73 -11.27
N PRO A 59 -21.91 20.41 -10.36
CA PRO A 59 -20.62 20.02 -9.78
C PRO A 59 -20.74 18.80 -8.86
N VAL A 60 -19.65 18.02 -8.72
CA VAL A 60 -19.61 16.87 -7.81
C VAL A 60 -19.88 17.36 -6.37
N PRO A 61 -20.90 16.83 -5.67
CA PRO A 61 -21.28 17.33 -4.35
C PRO A 61 -20.21 17.12 -3.29
N ASP A 62 -20.14 18.02 -2.30
CA ASP A 62 -19.20 17.88 -1.17
C ASP A 62 -19.39 16.55 -0.41
N ALA A 63 -20.63 16.06 -0.31
CA ALA A 63 -20.94 14.77 0.29
C ALA A 63 -20.26 13.56 -0.40
N TYR A 64 -19.95 13.66 -1.70
CA TYR A 64 -19.14 12.64 -2.38
C TYR A 64 -17.69 12.74 -1.91
N TRP A 65 -17.12 13.95 -1.89
CA TRP A 65 -15.72 14.16 -1.51
C TRP A 65 -15.46 13.73 -0.07
N ASP A 66 -16.32 14.10 0.88
CA ASP A 66 -16.19 13.68 2.28
C ASP A 66 -16.17 12.15 2.41
N LYS A 67 -17.08 11.47 1.70
CA LYS A 67 -17.18 10.01 1.73
C LYS A 67 -16.00 9.35 1.04
N ASN A 68 -15.58 9.88 -0.10
CA ASN A 68 -14.47 9.35 -0.89
C ASN A 68 -13.14 9.51 -0.13
N SER A 69 -12.85 10.70 0.39
CA SER A 69 -11.64 10.94 1.17
C SER A 69 -11.59 10.05 2.41
N ALA A 70 -12.69 9.91 3.15
CA ALA A 70 -12.74 9.01 4.32
C ALA A 70 -12.53 7.53 3.94
N TRP A 71 -13.09 7.10 2.81
CA TRP A 71 -12.88 5.74 2.29
C TRP A 71 -11.43 5.50 1.89
N VAL A 72 -10.82 6.44 1.15
CA VAL A 72 -9.44 6.34 0.69
C VAL A 72 -8.45 6.38 1.86
N ASP A 73 -8.70 7.22 2.87
CA ASP A 73 -7.89 7.26 4.10
C ASP A 73 -7.94 5.92 4.84
N THR A 74 -9.14 5.37 5.04
CA THR A 74 -9.34 4.05 5.65
C THR A 74 -8.58 2.96 4.89
N MET A 75 -8.71 2.95 3.56
CA MET A 75 -8.06 1.96 2.72
C MET A 75 -6.54 2.14 2.71
N THR A 76 -6.06 3.38 2.71
CA THR A 76 -4.63 3.66 2.90
C THR A 76 -4.13 3.07 4.21
N GLY A 77 -4.88 3.20 5.30
CA GLY A 77 -4.58 2.56 6.57
C GLY A 77 -4.42 1.04 6.42
N TYR A 78 -5.38 0.37 5.79
CA TYR A 78 -5.31 -1.09 5.57
C TYR A 78 -4.10 -1.52 4.73
N TYR A 79 -3.71 -0.76 3.72
CA TYR A 79 -2.53 -1.05 2.91
C TYR A 79 -1.22 -0.76 3.65
N SER A 80 -1.11 0.43 4.24
CA SER A 80 0.13 0.97 4.77
C SER A 80 0.54 0.31 6.07
N TRP A 81 -0.38 0.11 7.01
CA TRP A 81 -0.06 -0.52 8.29
C TRP A 81 0.37 -1.97 8.13
N SER A 82 -0.34 -2.75 7.31
CA SER A 82 0.04 -4.13 7.03
C SER A 82 1.40 -4.19 6.33
N PHE A 83 1.66 -3.30 5.38
CA PHE A 83 2.93 -3.29 4.67
C PHE A 83 4.09 -2.85 5.56
N LEU A 84 3.89 -1.85 6.41
CA LEU A 84 4.88 -1.39 7.39
C LEU A 84 5.29 -2.51 8.34
N ILE A 85 4.32 -3.29 8.85
CA ILE A 85 4.60 -4.45 9.71
C ILE A 85 5.48 -5.48 8.97
N ILE A 86 5.16 -5.77 7.70
CA ILE A 86 5.95 -6.69 6.87
C ILE A 86 7.37 -6.15 6.64
N LEU A 87 7.50 -4.86 6.30
CA LEU A 87 8.80 -4.21 6.11
C LEU A 87 9.65 -4.27 7.38
N LEU A 88 9.08 -3.92 8.53
CA LEU A 88 9.78 -3.97 9.82
C LEU A 88 10.22 -5.40 10.14
N PHE A 89 9.37 -6.40 9.92
CA PHE A 89 9.74 -7.80 10.08
C PHE A 89 10.94 -8.18 9.20
N ILE A 90 10.91 -7.81 7.92
CA ILE A 90 12.01 -8.07 6.98
C ILE A 90 13.30 -7.41 7.46
N TYR A 91 13.25 -6.14 7.86
CA TYR A 91 14.42 -5.39 8.32
C TYR A 91 15.01 -5.96 9.61
N ILE A 92 14.17 -6.34 10.58
CA ILE A 92 14.61 -6.98 11.83
C ILE A 92 15.29 -8.32 11.53
N LYS A 93 14.68 -9.15 10.67
CA LYS A 93 15.28 -10.44 10.25
C LYS A 93 16.59 -10.24 9.50
N TRP A 94 16.66 -9.24 8.62
CA TRP A 94 17.89 -8.93 7.89
C TRP A 94 18.99 -8.49 8.85
N PHE A 95 18.71 -7.55 9.75
CA PHE A 95 19.64 -7.03 10.74
C PHE A 95 20.17 -8.12 11.68
N THR A 96 19.31 -9.03 12.13
CA THR A 96 19.70 -10.15 13.00
C THR A 96 20.47 -11.25 12.27
N SER A 97 20.30 -11.38 10.95
CA SER A 97 21.02 -12.37 10.13
C SER A 97 22.46 -11.99 9.79
N VAL A 98 22.81 -10.69 9.81
CA VAL A 98 24.16 -10.21 9.48
C VAL A 98 25.08 -10.22 10.71
N LYS A 99 26.30 -10.75 10.54
CA LYS A 99 27.27 -10.90 11.64
C LYS A 99 28.11 -9.65 11.88
N SER A 100 28.53 -8.96 10.82
CA SER A 100 29.44 -7.80 10.94
C SER A 100 28.69 -6.54 11.40
N LYS A 101 29.36 -5.73 12.22
CA LYS A 101 28.83 -4.44 12.68
C LYS A 101 28.63 -3.46 11.52
N GLU A 102 29.52 -3.48 10.54
CA GLU A 102 29.42 -2.65 9.33
C GLU A 102 28.19 -3.02 8.49
N ALA A 103 27.94 -4.30 8.24
CA ALA A 103 26.75 -4.74 7.50
C ALA A 103 25.45 -4.37 8.24
N LYS A 104 25.45 -4.44 9.57
CA LYS A 104 24.33 -3.94 10.38
C LYS A 104 24.07 -2.46 10.16
N GLY A 105 25.14 -1.65 10.08
CA GLY A 105 25.05 -0.23 9.73
C GLY A 105 24.41 -0.03 8.36
N TRP A 106 24.85 -0.78 7.34
CA TRP A 106 24.27 -0.70 5.99
C TRP A 106 22.78 -1.07 5.94
N VAL A 107 22.35 -2.08 6.70
CA VAL A 107 20.93 -2.45 6.82
C VAL A 107 20.11 -1.33 7.45
N LEU A 108 20.63 -0.63 8.46
CA LEU A 108 19.92 0.50 9.07
C LEU A 108 19.86 1.70 8.12
N ILE A 109 20.94 1.99 7.40
CA ILE A 109 20.99 3.10 6.43
C ILE A 109 20.01 2.85 5.27
N SER A 110 19.90 1.61 4.78
CA SER A 110 18.97 1.28 3.68
C SER A 110 17.49 1.36 4.06
N PHE A 111 17.17 1.33 5.35
CA PHE A 111 15.81 1.58 5.85
C PHE A 111 15.32 2.98 5.49
N ILE A 112 16.19 3.99 5.52
CA ILE A 112 15.83 5.39 5.26
C ILE A 112 15.21 5.58 3.85
N PRO A 113 15.90 5.22 2.75
CA PRO A 113 15.32 5.36 1.41
C PRO A 113 14.09 4.45 1.22
N SER A 114 14.07 3.27 1.84
CA SER A 114 12.90 2.37 1.77
C SER A 114 11.67 2.99 2.44
N PHE A 115 11.86 3.64 3.59
CA PHE A 115 10.81 4.32 4.32
C PHE A 115 10.34 5.59 3.58
N ALA A 116 11.25 6.33 2.95
CA ALA A 116 10.87 7.46 2.09
C ALA A 116 9.99 7.02 0.90
N VAL A 117 10.35 5.92 0.23
CA VAL A 117 9.53 5.34 -0.85
C VAL A 117 8.16 4.88 -0.33
N PHE A 118 8.12 4.29 0.87
CA PHE A 118 6.85 3.92 1.52
C PHE A 118 5.95 5.13 1.76
N LEU A 119 6.49 6.22 2.31
CA LEU A 119 5.73 7.47 2.52
C LEU A 119 5.27 8.09 1.19
N LEU A 120 6.10 8.02 0.15
CA LEU A 120 5.74 8.48 -1.18
C LEU A 120 4.54 7.70 -1.74
N PHE A 121 4.46 6.38 -1.51
CA PHE A 121 3.29 5.61 -1.92
C PHE A 121 2.02 6.01 -1.18
N ILE A 122 2.11 6.25 0.13
CA ILE A 122 0.96 6.76 0.91
C ILE A 122 0.48 8.09 0.32
N PHE A 123 1.41 8.99 0.04
CA PHE A 123 1.09 10.29 -0.55
C PHE A 123 0.42 10.15 -1.91
N ILE A 124 1.02 9.40 -2.85
CA ILE A 124 0.50 9.22 -4.20
C ILE A 124 -0.88 8.56 -4.15
N PHE A 125 -1.07 7.52 -3.33
CA PHE A 125 -2.36 6.83 -3.26
C PHE A 125 -3.49 7.74 -2.76
N ASN A 126 -3.25 8.51 -1.69
CA ASN A 126 -4.24 9.48 -1.22
C ASN A 126 -4.44 10.61 -2.23
N PHE A 127 -3.37 11.03 -2.89
CA PHE A 127 -3.46 12.11 -3.87
C PHE A 127 -4.27 11.73 -5.09
N SER A 128 -4.01 10.55 -5.66
CA SER A 128 -4.71 10.06 -6.86
C SER A 128 -6.19 9.78 -6.59
N TYR A 129 -6.52 9.19 -5.44
CA TYR A 129 -7.88 8.67 -5.23
C TYR A 129 -8.71 9.47 -4.24
N GLY A 130 -8.09 10.22 -3.32
CA GLY A 130 -8.76 10.80 -2.15
C GLY A 130 -8.97 12.30 -2.19
N TYR A 131 -8.20 13.07 -2.97
CA TYR A 131 -8.32 14.52 -3.00
C TYR A 131 -9.33 15.03 -4.04
N ARG A 132 -9.99 16.12 -3.66
CA ARG A 132 -10.82 16.94 -4.55
C ARG A 132 -9.91 17.70 -5.53
N PRO A 133 -10.17 17.63 -6.86
CA PRO A 133 -9.47 18.43 -7.86
C PRO A 133 -9.79 19.93 -7.74
#